data_AF-A0A1K1N4W9-F1
#
_entry.id   AF-A0A1K1N4W9-F1
#
_cell.length_a   1.000
_cell.length_b   1.000
_cell.length_c   1.000
_cell.angle_alpha   90.00
_cell.angle_beta   90.00
_cell.angle_gamma   90.00
#
_symmetry.space_group_name_H-M   'P 1'
#
loop_
_entity.id
_entity.type
_entity.pdbx_description
1 polymer ?
#
loop_
_entity_poly.entity_id
_entity_poly.type
_entity_poly.pdbx_seq_one_letter_code
_entity_poly.pdbx_strand_id
1 'polypeptide(L)'
;MRKIMAITMLLVTLLASTCFAADWYWLVSTDTASFYVDKNSGQWNGLHLNCSEKIIFDDGNYALYDITYDYSDSHRIKRRQNFIWVYNADGSYIGSDRGYEWTIIPPESVGEEIAHKVFFLFKSRIK
;
A
#
# COMPACT_ATOMS: atom_id res chain seq x y z
N MET A 1 -44.30 -1.36 -17.44
CA MET A 1 -43.32 -2.39 -17.01
C MET A 1 -41.94 -2.22 -17.63
N ARG A 2 -41.80 -2.03 -18.96
CA ARG A 2 -40.48 -1.83 -19.61
C ARG A 2 -39.59 -0.71 -19.02
N LYS A 3 -40.19 0.41 -18.58
CA LYS A 3 -39.46 1.53 -17.98
C LYS A 3 -38.84 1.20 -16.61
N ILE A 4 -39.52 0.37 -15.80
CA ILE A 4 -39.02 -0.04 -14.48
C ILE A 4 -37.82 -0.97 -14.64
N MET A 5 -37.89 -1.86 -15.63
CA MET A 5 -36.82 -2.80 -15.94
C MET A 5 -35.53 -2.12 -16.40
N ALA A 6 -35.64 -1.03 -17.16
CA ALA A 6 -34.46 -0.24 -17.57
C ALA A 6 -33.79 0.45 -16.37
N ILE A 7 -34.58 0.98 -15.43
CA ILE A 7 -34.08 1.66 -14.23
C ILE A 7 -33.40 0.67 -13.29
N THR A 8 -33.97 -0.52 -13.07
CA THR A 8 -33.33 -1.55 -12.25
C THR A 8 -32.06 -2.10 -12.89
N MET A 9 -32.03 -2.26 -14.21
CA MET A 9 -30.82 -2.71 -14.91
C MET A 9 -29.70 -1.67 -14.84
N LEU A 10 -30.04 -0.38 -14.96
CA LEU A 10 -29.09 0.73 -14.78
C LEU A 10 -28.55 0.79 -13.34
N LEU A 11 -29.41 0.60 -12.33
CA LEU A 11 -29.00 0.56 -10.92
C LEU A 11 -28.06 -0.62 -10.63
N VAL A 12 -28.34 -1.79 -11.21
CA VAL A 12 -27.47 -2.97 -11.05
C VAL A 12 -26.12 -2.75 -11.73
N THR A 13 -26.06 -2.11 -12.90
CA THR A 13 -24.78 -1.76 -13.54
C THR A 13 -23.99 -0.69 -12.79
N LEU A 14 -24.67 0.25 -12.10
CA LEU A 14 -24.04 1.25 -11.24
C LEU A 14 -23.54 0.68 -9.91
N LEU A 15 -24.16 -0.39 -9.41
CA LEU A 15 -23.70 -1.13 -8.23
C LEU A 15 -22.62 -2.16 -8.57
N ALA A 16 -22.54 -2.59 -9.84
CA ALA A 16 -21.60 -3.59 -10.34
C ALA A 16 -20.31 -2.99 -10.92
N SER A 17 -20.15 -1.66 -10.96
CA SER A 17 -18.83 -1.05 -11.06
C SER A 17 -18.06 -1.41 -9.80
N THR A 18 -17.40 -2.57 -9.85
CA THR A 18 -16.32 -2.96 -8.98
C THR A 18 -15.27 -1.86 -9.13
N CYS A 19 -15.39 -0.82 -8.32
CA CYS A 19 -14.23 -0.01 -8.01
C CYS A 19 -13.24 -1.03 -7.46
N PHE A 20 -12.17 -1.29 -8.21
CA PHE A 20 -11.02 -2.01 -7.69
C PHE A 20 -10.41 -1.09 -6.64
N ALA A 21 -11.08 -0.98 -5.49
CA ALA A 21 -10.56 -0.32 -4.32
C ALA A 21 -9.31 -1.11 -3.92
N ALA A 22 -8.24 -0.39 -3.60
CA ALA A 22 -7.04 -0.99 -3.07
C ALA A 22 -7.40 -1.96 -1.92
N ASP A 23 -6.82 -3.15 -1.95
CA ASP A 23 -7.15 -4.23 -1.03
C ASP A 23 -6.11 -4.23 0.10
N TRP A 24 -6.27 -3.26 1.01
CA TRP A 24 -5.33 -2.99 2.08
C TRP A 24 -5.25 -4.16 3.07
N TYR A 25 -4.04 -4.67 3.28
CA TYR A 25 -3.70 -5.64 4.32
C TYR A 25 -2.94 -4.95 5.44
N TRP A 26 -3.42 -5.13 6.67
CA TRP A 26 -2.77 -4.59 7.86
C TRP A 26 -1.45 -5.29 8.12
N LEU A 27 -0.40 -4.52 8.39
CA LEU A 27 0.94 -5.02 8.71
C LEU A 27 1.21 -4.95 10.21
N VAL A 28 1.19 -3.74 10.77
CA VAL A 28 1.53 -3.45 12.18
C VAL A 28 0.92 -2.11 12.58
N SER A 29 0.77 -1.87 13.88
CA SER A 29 0.41 -0.57 14.45
C SER A 29 1.40 -0.21 15.55
N THR A 30 1.76 1.07 15.62
CA THR A 30 2.48 1.71 16.72
C THR A 30 1.52 2.62 17.48
N ASP A 31 2.00 3.31 18.52
CA ASP A 31 1.19 4.28 19.27
C ASP A 31 0.74 5.48 18.42
N THR A 32 1.43 5.75 17.30
CA THR A 32 1.20 6.94 16.47
C THR A 32 0.69 6.65 15.07
N ALA A 33 0.76 5.39 14.61
CA ALA A 33 0.39 5.06 13.24
C ALA A 33 0.00 3.59 13.05
N SER A 34 -0.80 3.32 12.02
CA SER A 34 -1.11 1.99 11.51
C SER A 34 -0.64 1.84 10.07
N PHE A 35 0.02 0.72 9.78
CA PHE A 35 0.69 0.46 8.51
C PHE A 35 -0.04 -0.64 7.74
N TYR A 36 -0.22 -0.41 6.45
CA TYR A 36 -0.93 -1.30 5.54
C TYR A 36 -0.17 -1.42 4.22
N VAL A 37 -0.41 -2.49 3.48
CA VAL A 37 0.06 -2.69 2.10
C VAL A 37 -1.08 -3.11 1.19
N ASP A 38 -1.13 -2.59 -0.03
CA ASP A 38 -2.12 -3.04 -1.00
C ASP A 38 -1.73 -4.43 -1.51
N LYS A 39 -2.55 -5.44 -1.19
CA LYS A 39 -2.34 -6.83 -1.60
C LYS A 39 -2.19 -7.01 -3.09
N ASN A 40 -2.62 -6.09 -3.94
CA ASN A 40 -2.56 -6.26 -5.39
C ASN A 40 -1.42 -5.48 -6.06
N SER A 41 -0.65 -4.71 -5.29
CA SER A 41 0.39 -3.81 -5.82
C SER A 41 1.77 -4.46 -5.96
N GLY A 42 2.02 -5.60 -5.30
CA GLY A 42 3.36 -6.17 -5.17
C GLY A 42 3.93 -6.76 -6.46
N GLN A 43 5.12 -6.31 -6.85
CA GLN A 43 5.89 -6.80 -7.99
C GLN A 43 7.31 -7.18 -7.57
N TRP A 44 7.62 -8.48 -7.60
CA TRP A 44 8.93 -9.03 -7.25
C TRP A 44 9.76 -9.34 -8.50
N ASN A 45 11.02 -8.90 -8.52
CA ASN A 45 11.94 -9.19 -9.64
C ASN A 45 13.10 -10.13 -9.29
N GLY A 46 13.13 -10.71 -8.08
CA GLY A 46 14.23 -11.55 -7.60
C GLY A 46 15.16 -10.87 -6.59
N LEU A 47 15.23 -9.54 -6.58
CA LEU A 47 16.04 -8.75 -5.65
C LEU A 47 15.24 -7.60 -5.02
N HIS A 48 14.35 -7.02 -5.80
CA HIS A 48 13.54 -5.86 -5.44
C HIS A 48 12.05 -6.19 -5.45
N LEU A 49 11.35 -5.66 -4.45
CA LEU A 49 9.90 -5.72 -4.33
C LEU A 49 9.34 -4.30 -4.40
N ASN A 50 8.55 -4.01 -5.44
CA ASN A 50 7.80 -2.76 -5.53
C ASN A 50 6.39 -2.99 -5.00
N CYS A 51 5.86 -2.10 -4.17
CA CYS A 51 4.50 -2.18 -3.66
C CYS A 51 3.99 -0.82 -3.18
N SER A 52 2.67 -0.72 -3.00
CA SER A 52 2.01 0.43 -2.43
C SER A 52 1.70 0.22 -0.95
N GLU A 53 2.17 1.13 -0.10
CA GLU A 53 1.89 1.14 1.34
C GLU A 53 0.97 2.30 1.72
N LYS A 54 0.23 2.12 2.81
CA LYS A 54 -0.58 3.16 3.43
C LYS A 54 -0.23 3.26 4.91
N ILE A 55 0.04 4.49 5.36
CA ILE A 55 0.25 4.81 6.77
C ILE A 55 -0.90 5.72 7.20
N ILE A 56 -1.64 5.33 8.24
CA ILE A 56 -2.68 6.15 8.86
C ILE A 56 -2.17 6.60 10.22
N PHE A 57 -2.10 7.91 10.43
CA PHE A 57 -1.68 8.51 11.70
C PHE A 57 -2.86 8.54 12.70
N ASP A 58 -2.55 8.77 13.96
CA ASP A 58 -3.52 8.85 15.07
C ASP A 58 -4.59 9.95 14.88
N ASP A 59 -4.22 11.06 14.25
CA ASP A 59 -5.12 12.16 13.86
C ASP A 59 -6.03 11.83 12.66
N GLY A 60 -5.89 10.64 12.07
CA GLY A 60 -6.63 10.15 10.91
C GLY A 60 -6.08 10.60 9.56
N ASN A 61 -5.10 11.53 9.53
CA ASN A 61 -4.38 11.85 8.31
C ASN A 61 -3.66 10.61 7.82
N TYR A 62 -3.43 10.52 6.52
CA TYR A 62 -2.77 9.34 5.96
C TYR A 62 -1.90 9.67 4.77
N ALA A 63 -0.90 8.82 4.57
CA ALA A 63 -0.01 8.87 3.43
C ALA A 63 -0.05 7.54 2.67
N LEU A 64 -0.04 7.64 1.35
CA LEU A 64 0.13 6.53 0.42
C LEU A 64 1.53 6.60 -0.17
N TYR A 65 2.25 5.49 -0.12
CA TYR A 65 3.61 5.40 -0.61
C TYR A 65 3.70 4.39 -1.75
N ASP A 66 4.42 4.75 -2.80
CA ASP A 66 5.02 3.78 -3.71
C ASP A 66 6.45 3.51 -3.25
N ILE A 67 6.75 2.27 -2.87
CA ILE A 67 8.01 1.89 -2.21
C ILE A 67 8.67 0.75 -2.97
N THR A 68 9.99 0.81 -3.07
CA THR A 68 10.84 -0.33 -3.43
C THR A 68 11.59 -0.83 -2.20
N TYR A 69 11.49 -2.12 -1.90
CA TYR A 69 12.37 -2.81 -0.98
C TYR A 69 13.48 -3.54 -1.74
N ASP A 70 14.69 -3.53 -1.19
CA ASP A 70 15.85 -4.27 -1.69
C ASP A 70 16.26 -5.33 -0.67
N TYR A 71 16.24 -6.59 -1.12
CA TYR A 71 16.62 -7.79 -0.36
C TYR A 71 17.86 -8.48 -0.96
N SER A 72 18.66 -7.76 -1.75
CA SER A 72 19.88 -8.30 -2.38
C SER A 72 20.96 -8.70 -1.37
N ASP A 73 20.92 -8.13 -0.16
CA ASP A 73 21.81 -8.47 0.96
C ASP A 73 20.97 -9.09 2.09
N SER A 74 21.25 -10.35 2.41
CA SER A 74 20.54 -11.10 3.46
C SER A 74 20.68 -10.50 4.85
N HIS A 75 21.63 -9.59 5.06
CA HIS A 75 21.87 -8.92 6.33
C HIS A 75 21.37 -7.47 6.35
N ARG A 76 20.96 -6.91 5.21
CA ARG A 76 20.61 -5.49 5.09
C ARG A 76 19.48 -5.28 4.10
N ILE A 77 18.29 -5.01 4.64
CA ILE A 77 17.16 -4.56 3.85
C ILE A 77 17.29 -3.05 3.63
N LYS A 78 17.10 -2.60 2.39
CA LYS A 78 16.97 -1.18 2.08
C LYS A 78 15.57 -0.89 1.59
N ARG A 79 15.11 0.34 1.83
CA ARG A 79 13.89 0.86 1.24
C ARG A 79 14.17 2.13 0.46
N ARG A 80 13.40 2.36 -0.59
CA ARG A 80 13.35 3.62 -1.32
C ARG A 80 11.89 4.01 -1.48
N GLN A 81 11.53 5.20 -1.00
CA GLN A 81 10.27 5.85 -1.34
C GLN A 81 10.40 6.36 -2.78
N ASN A 82 9.62 5.83 -3.71
CA ASN A 82 9.57 6.34 -5.09
C ASN A 82 8.67 7.57 -5.18
N PHE A 83 7.51 7.51 -4.52
CA PHE A 83 6.51 8.58 -4.50
C PHE A 83 5.71 8.51 -3.18
N ILE A 84 5.28 9.65 -2.67
CA ILE A 84 4.33 9.76 -1.56
C ILE A 84 3.19 10.70 -1.94
N TRP A 85 1.97 10.35 -1.57
CA TRP A 85 0.79 11.22 -1.58
C TRP A 85 0.26 11.35 -0.15
N VAL A 86 -0.03 12.57 0.29
CA VAL A 86 -0.49 12.88 1.64
C VAL A 86 -1.90 13.43 1.59
N TYR A 87 -2.74 12.96 2.52
CA TYR A 87 -4.16 13.27 2.61
C TYR A 87 -4.55 13.60 4.05
N ASN A 88 -5.53 14.49 4.20
CA ASN A 88 -6.18 14.74 5.48
C ASN A 88 -7.11 13.58 5.86
N ALA A 89 -7.56 13.56 7.12
CA ALA A 89 -8.52 12.58 7.65
C ALA A 89 -9.86 12.53 6.89
N ASP A 90 -10.28 13.63 6.28
CA ASP A 90 -11.49 13.69 5.44
C ASP A 90 -11.28 13.16 4.01
N GLY A 91 -10.06 12.73 3.68
CA GLY A 91 -9.66 12.25 2.36
C GLY A 91 -9.25 13.36 1.38
N SER A 92 -9.23 14.63 1.80
CA SER A 92 -8.73 15.72 0.95
C SER A 92 -7.22 15.60 0.72
N TYR A 93 -6.80 15.83 -0.51
CA TYR A 93 -5.39 15.77 -0.89
C TYR A 93 -4.62 17.01 -0.39
N ILE A 94 -3.50 16.78 0.28
CA ILE A 94 -2.62 17.83 0.80
C ILE A 94 -1.48 18.10 -0.19
N GLY A 95 -0.80 17.04 -0.64
CA GLY A 95 0.41 17.18 -1.44
C GLY A 95 1.10 15.86 -1.75
N SER A 96 2.20 15.96 -2.48
CA SER A 96 3.00 14.82 -2.89
C SER A 96 4.48 15.14 -2.95
N ASP A 97 5.32 14.12 -2.80
CA ASP A 97 6.76 14.24 -2.94
C ASP A 97 7.36 13.00 -3.61
N ARG A 98 8.60 13.11 -4.10
CA ARG A 98 9.37 12.01 -4.68
C ARG A 98 10.71 11.88 -3.97
N GLY A 99 10.97 10.67 -3.49
CA GLY A 99 12.29 10.27 -3.02
C GLY A 99 12.97 9.41 -4.08
N TYR A 100 14.30 9.41 -4.10
CA TYR A 100 15.07 8.46 -4.92
C TYR A 100 16.22 7.82 -4.15
N GLU A 101 16.39 8.17 -2.88
CA GLU A 101 17.48 7.67 -2.05
C GLU A 101 17.10 6.37 -1.36
N TRP A 102 18.08 5.47 -1.31
CA TRP A 102 17.97 4.24 -0.54
C TRP A 102 18.30 4.50 0.92
N THR A 103 17.37 4.16 1.81
CA THR A 103 17.58 4.16 3.26
C THR A 103 17.74 2.74 3.76
N ILE A 104 18.77 2.49 4.56
CA ILE A 104 18.93 1.20 5.25
C ILE A 104 17.87 1.12 6.33
N ILE A 105 17.14 0.00 6.36
CA ILE A 105 16.21 -0.32 7.45
C ILE A 105 17.04 -0.88 8.61
N PRO A 106 17.02 -0.27 9.81
CA PRO A 106 17.75 -0.80 10.96
C PRO A 106 17.21 -2.17 11.37
N PRO A 107 18.09 -3.10 11.79
CA PRO A 107 17.64 -4.36 12.38
C PRO A 107 16.86 -4.11 13.66
N GLU A 108 15.94 -5.02 13.98
CA GLU A 108 15.06 -4.99 15.15
C GLU A 108 14.14 -3.75 15.19
N SER A 109 13.95 -3.08 14.05
CA SER A 109 13.04 -1.94 13.92
C SER A 109 11.66 -2.36 13.41
N VAL A 110 10.64 -1.55 13.69
CA VAL A 110 9.30 -1.69 13.09
C VAL A 110 9.37 -1.74 11.56
N GLY A 111 10.31 -0.99 10.96
CA GLY A 111 10.54 -1.01 9.52
C GLY A 111 11.00 -2.37 8.99
N GLU A 112 11.80 -3.11 9.77
CA GLU A 112 12.25 -4.46 9.40
C GLU A 112 11.09 -5.45 9.48
N GLU A 113 10.26 -5.36 10.52
CA GLU A 113 9.06 -6.19 10.65
C GLU A 113 8.10 -5.98 9.46
N ILE A 114 7.85 -4.73 9.10
CA ILE A 114 7.05 -4.35 7.92
C ILE A 114 7.65 -4.98 6.66
N ALA A 115 8.95 -4.78 6.42
CA ALA A 115 9.62 -5.29 5.23
C ALA A 115 9.54 -6.82 5.12
N HIS A 116 9.67 -7.55 6.23
CA HIS A 116 9.52 -9.00 6.25
C HIS A 116 8.08 -9.44 5.97
N LYS A 117 7.08 -8.82 6.62
CA LYS A 117 5.66 -9.14 6.40
C LYS A 117 5.25 -8.90 4.94
N VAL A 118 5.68 -7.78 4.37
CA VAL A 118 5.48 -7.45 2.95
C VAL A 118 6.14 -8.49 2.06
N PHE A 119 7.39 -8.86 2.33
CA PHE A 119 8.09 -9.90 1.56
C PHE A 119 7.33 -11.23 1.58
N PHE A 120 6.93 -11.73 2.75
CA PHE A 120 6.20 -13.00 2.85
C PHE A 120 4.84 -12.97 2.16
N LEU A 121 4.12 -11.85 2.25
CA LEU A 121 2.82 -11.66 1.61
C LEU A 121 2.92 -11.83 0.08
N PHE A 122 3.97 -11.29 -0.53
CA PHE A 122 4.14 -11.32 -1.99
C PHE A 122 4.98 -12.49 -2.49
N LYS A 123 5.91 -13.02 -1.69
CA LYS A 123 6.73 -14.18 -2.06
C LYS A 123 5.88 -15.41 -2.40
N SER A 124 4.79 -15.61 -1.66
CA SER A 124 3.84 -16.72 -1.87
C SER A 124 3.17 -16.71 -3.25
N ARG A 125 3.26 -15.61 -3.99
CA ARG A 125 2.61 -15.42 -5.30
C ARG A 125 3.56 -15.60 -6.48
N ILE A 126 4.85 -15.79 -6.21
CA ILE A 126 5.86 -16.08 -7.22
C ILE A 126 5.70 -17.56 -7.59
N LYS A 127 5.29 -17.82 -8.84
CA LYS A 127 5.23 -19.17 -9.41
C LYS A 127 6.57 -19.56 -10.02
#